data_AF-A0A3B8K333-F1
#
_entry.id   AF-A0A3B8K333-F1
#
_cell.length_a   1.000
_cell.length_b   1.000
_cell.length_c   1.000
_cell.angle_alpha   90.00
_cell.angle_beta   90.00
_cell.angle_gamma   90.00
#
_symmetry.space_group_name_H-M   'P 1'
#
loop_
_entity.id
_entity.type
_entity.pdbx_description
1 polymer ?
#
loop_
_entity_poly.entity_id
_entity_poly.type
_entity_poly.pdbx_seq_one_letter_code
_entity_poly.pdbx_strand_id
1 'polypeptide(L)'
;VVVFRELDECLALLQSYQDEKFPLQRSVRGRIGTNDKESPNIAVVFQVYDEEERQEMLADLQRMAKEITPDFTIFYERGCQDLYLPLCGNWQEWVKVTPIKNPHLIGSIKEKVRRLLRGGKN
;
A
#
# COMPACT_ATOMS: atom_id res chain seq x y z
N VAL A 1 -2.90 1.12 3.49
CA VAL A 1 -2.04 0.12 4.15
C VAL A 1 -2.42 0.12 5.62
N VAL A 2 -2.82 -1.03 6.15
CA VAL A 2 -3.10 -1.22 7.57
C VAL A 2 -2.05 -2.18 8.11
N VAL A 3 -1.42 -1.84 9.22
CA VAL A 3 -0.32 -2.59 9.82
C VAL A 3 -0.75 -3.09 11.19
N PHE A 4 -0.64 -4.40 11.36
CA PHE A 4 -0.98 -5.17 12.55
C PHE A 4 0.23 -5.95 13.06
N ARG A 5 0.11 -6.59 14.22
CA ARG A 5 1.16 -7.48 14.74
C ARG A 5 0.98 -8.91 14.27
N GLU A 6 -0.26 -9.32 14.00
CA GLU A 6 -0.57 -10.71 13.71
C GLU A 6 -1.33 -10.87 12.39
N LEU A 7 -1.19 -12.05 11.79
CA LEU A 7 -1.87 -12.38 10.53
C LEU A 7 -3.37 -12.51 10.76
N ASP A 8 -3.79 -12.97 11.94
CA ASP A 8 -5.19 -13.15 12.28
C ASP A 8 -5.92 -11.80 12.35
N GLU A 9 -5.27 -10.74 12.85
CA GLU A 9 -5.82 -9.37 12.82
C GLU A 9 -6.02 -8.87 11.37
N CYS A 10 -5.10 -9.22 10.47
CA CYS A 10 -5.19 -8.90 9.06
C CYS A 10 -6.39 -9.60 8.39
N LEU A 11 -6.59 -10.89 8.70
CA LEU A 11 -7.70 -11.69 8.17
C LEU A 11 -9.04 -11.26 8.77
N ALA A 12 -9.08 -10.92 10.06
CA ALA A 12 -10.25 -10.35 10.72
C ALA A 12 -10.69 -9.06 10.05
N LEU A 13 -9.74 -8.17 9.68
CA LEU A 13 -10.06 -6.94 8.96
C LEU A 13 -10.70 -7.22 7.59
N LEU A 14 -10.17 -8.19 6.84
CA LEU A 14 -10.77 -8.59 5.56
C LEU A 14 -12.18 -9.16 5.74
N GLN A 15 -12.39 -9.96 6.78
CA GLN A 15 -13.69 -10.54 7.11
C GLN A 15 -14.70 -9.45 7.47
N SER A 16 -14.36 -8.52 8.38
CA SER A 16 -15.21 -7.38 8.74
C SER A 16 -15.56 -6.53 7.52
N TYR A 17 -14.59 -6.27 6.65
CA TYR A 17 -14.85 -5.51 5.42
C TYR A 17 -15.82 -6.24 4.48
N GLN A 18 -15.66 -7.56 4.33
CA GLN A 18 -16.58 -8.38 3.57
C GLN A 18 -17.99 -8.36 4.17
N ASP A 19 -18.13 -8.61 5.46
CA ASP A 19 -19.43 -8.74 6.12
C ASP A 19 -20.24 -7.44 6.07
N GLU A 20 -19.59 -6.29 6.16
CA GLU A 20 -20.26 -4.99 6.14
C GLU A 20 -20.50 -4.42 4.75
N LYS A 21 -19.63 -4.72 3.76
CA LYS A 21 -19.65 -4.05 2.46
C LYS A 21 -20.07 -4.96 1.30
N PHE A 22 -20.25 -6.25 1.53
CA PHE A 22 -20.70 -7.18 0.49
C PHE A 22 -22.23 -7.14 0.32
N PRO A 23 -22.76 -7.16 -0.93
CA PRO A 23 -22.03 -7.21 -2.19
C PRO A 23 -21.36 -5.88 -2.54
N LEU A 24 -20.07 -5.97 -2.89
CA LEU A 24 -19.32 -4.80 -3.31
C LEU A 24 -19.66 -4.45 -4.77
N GLN A 25 -19.80 -3.16 -5.06
CA GLN A 25 -19.91 -2.69 -6.45
C GLN A 25 -18.58 -2.81 -7.24
N ARG A 26 -17.48 -3.12 -6.55
CA ARG A 26 -16.12 -3.15 -7.10
C ARG A 26 -15.28 -4.28 -6.50
N SER A 27 -14.23 -4.68 -7.22
CA SER A 27 -13.26 -5.65 -6.71
C SER A 27 -12.27 -4.98 -5.76
N VAL A 28 -12.10 -5.55 -4.56
CA VAL A 28 -10.97 -5.22 -3.68
C VAL A 28 -9.69 -5.81 -4.26
N ARG A 29 -8.63 -5.00 -4.36
CA ARG A 29 -7.31 -5.43 -4.84
C ARG A 29 -6.30 -5.16 -3.75
N GLY A 30 -5.36 -6.08 -3.55
CA GLY A 30 -4.48 -5.96 -2.40
C GLY A 30 -3.53 -7.12 -2.18
N ARG A 31 -2.80 -7.04 -1.08
CA ARG A 31 -1.85 -8.05 -0.61
C ARG A 31 -1.83 -8.08 0.92
N ILE A 32 -1.57 -9.24 1.51
CA ILE A 32 -1.24 -9.36 2.92
C ILE A 32 0.19 -9.90 3.03
N GLY A 33 0.95 -9.38 3.99
CA GLY A 33 2.25 -9.95 4.37
C GLY A 33 3.26 -8.91 4.82
N THR A 34 4.50 -9.39 4.96
CA THR A 34 5.69 -8.58 5.18
C THR A 34 6.79 -9.06 4.24
N ASN A 35 7.55 -8.13 3.65
CA ASN A 35 8.79 -8.45 2.93
C ASN A 35 10.02 -8.40 3.83
N ASP A 36 9.86 -7.90 5.06
CA ASP A 36 10.89 -7.87 6.08
C ASP A 36 10.69 -9.05 7.03
N LYS A 37 11.65 -9.97 7.06
CA LYS A 37 11.61 -11.19 7.88
C LYS A 37 11.82 -10.91 9.36
N GLU A 38 12.41 -9.77 9.70
CA GLU A 38 12.69 -9.36 11.08
C GLU A 38 11.58 -8.44 11.62
N SER A 39 10.70 -7.95 10.75
CA SER A 39 9.57 -7.12 11.16
C SER A 39 8.57 -7.96 11.96
N PRO A 40 8.21 -7.55 13.19
CA PRO A 40 7.16 -8.20 13.97
C PRO A 40 5.76 -7.83 13.46
N ASN A 41 5.66 -6.98 12.43
CA ASN A 41 4.41 -6.45 11.91
C ASN A 41 4.08 -7.05 10.55
N ILE A 42 2.78 -7.18 10.29
CA ILE A 42 2.19 -7.67 9.05
C ILE A 42 1.28 -6.60 8.48
N ALA A 43 1.38 -6.36 7.16
CA ALA A 43 0.60 -5.34 6.49
C ALA A 43 -0.53 -5.95 5.64
N VAL A 44 -1.69 -5.30 5.67
CA VAL A 44 -2.77 -5.42 4.68
C VAL A 44 -2.72 -4.21 3.77
N VAL A 45 -2.48 -4.46 2.49
CA VAL A 45 -2.40 -3.43 1.46
C VAL A 45 -3.65 -3.48 0.61
N PHE A 46 -4.37 -2.37 0.54
CA PHE A 46 -5.47 -2.14 -0.39
C PHE A 46 -5.01 -1.21 -1.51
N GLN A 47 -5.35 -1.54 -2.74
CA GLN A 47 -5.07 -0.74 -3.94
C GLN A 47 -6.36 -0.05 -4.37
N VAL A 48 -6.23 1.26 -4.59
CA VAL A 48 -7.32 2.16 -4.98
C VAL A 48 -6.88 3.00 -6.17
N TYR A 49 -7.83 3.40 -7.02
CA TYR A 49 -7.56 4.09 -8.28
C TYR A 49 -7.78 5.60 -8.21
N ASP A 50 -8.64 6.05 -7.30
CA ASP A 50 -8.97 7.45 -7.15
C ASP A 50 -9.02 7.90 -5.68
N GLU A 51 -9.10 9.21 -5.51
CA GLU A 51 -9.08 9.89 -4.22
C GLU A 51 -10.34 9.60 -3.40
N GLU A 52 -11.50 9.59 -4.04
CA GLU A 52 -12.80 9.43 -3.37
C GLU A 52 -12.92 8.01 -2.78
N GLU A 53 -12.58 7.00 -3.58
CA GLU A 53 -12.45 5.61 -3.16
C GLU A 53 -11.49 5.47 -1.98
N ARG A 54 -10.33 6.14 -2.04
CA ARG A 54 -9.36 6.07 -0.95
C ARG A 54 -9.94 6.61 0.35
N GLN A 55 -10.60 7.76 0.31
CA GLN A 55 -11.13 8.42 1.50
C GLN A 55 -12.23 7.57 2.16
N GLU A 56 -13.17 7.07 1.35
CA GLU A 56 -14.23 6.17 1.81
C GLU A 56 -13.62 4.91 2.47
N MET A 57 -12.73 4.23 1.75
CA MET A 57 -12.11 3.00 2.23
C MET A 57 -11.24 3.24 3.46
N LEU A 58 -10.50 4.36 3.52
CA LEU A 58 -9.66 4.70 4.67
C LEU A 58 -10.51 4.86 5.94
N ALA A 59 -11.65 5.54 5.84
CA ALA A 59 -12.56 5.72 6.97
C ALA A 59 -13.12 4.39 7.49
N ASP A 60 -13.55 3.52 6.57
CA ASP A 60 -14.03 2.18 6.91
C ASP A 60 -12.95 1.34 7.59
N LEU A 61 -11.78 1.24 6.97
CA LEU A 61 -10.66 0.44 7.47
C LEU A 61 -10.18 0.94 8.83
N GLN A 62 -10.16 2.25 9.05
CA GLN A 62 -9.74 2.82 10.33
C GLN A 62 -10.73 2.52 11.45
N ARG A 63 -12.04 2.51 11.17
CA ARG A 63 -13.05 2.09 12.14
C ARG A 63 -12.94 0.60 12.43
N MET A 64 -12.95 -0.24 11.39
CA MET A 64 -12.90 -1.71 11.55
C MET A 64 -11.62 -2.18 12.23
N ALA A 65 -10.45 -1.59 11.88
CA ALA A 65 -9.19 -1.93 12.53
C ALA A 65 -9.21 -1.62 14.04
N LYS A 66 -9.83 -0.48 14.42
CA LYS A 66 -9.97 -0.09 15.82
C LYS A 66 -10.87 -1.03 16.63
N GLU A 67 -11.86 -1.65 15.98
CA GLU A 67 -12.74 -2.64 16.61
C GLU A 67 -12.01 -3.98 16.85
N ILE A 68 -11.03 -4.30 16.00
CA ILE A 68 -10.19 -5.52 16.12
C ILE A 68 -9.12 -5.34 17.19
N THR A 69 -8.37 -4.24 17.13
CA THR A 69 -7.27 -3.97 18.07
C THR A 69 -7.03 -2.47 18.22
N PRO A 70 -6.68 -1.98 19.42
CA PRO A 70 -6.25 -0.59 19.59
C PRO A 70 -4.83 -0.34 19.04
N ASP A 71 -4.07 -1.39 18.76
CA ASP A 71 -2.66 -1.32 18.36
C ASP A 71 -2.49 -1.59 16.87
N PHE A 72 -2.81 -0.58 16.06
CA PHE A 72 -2.64 -0.63 14.62
C PHE A 72 -2.08 0.69 14.09
N THR A 73 -1.46 0.64 12.92
CA THR A 73 -1.09 1.84 12.15
C THR A 73 -1.76 1.80 10.79
N ILE A 74 -2.26 2.94 10.33
CA ILE A 74 -2.87 3.05 9.00
C ILE A 74 -2.32 4.26 8.26
N PHE A 75 -1.98 4.06 6.99
CA PHE A 75 -1.50 5.11 6.10
C PHE A 75 -1.77 4.76 4.65
N TYR A 76 -1.56 5.72 3.76
CA TYR A 76 -1.60 5.50 2.32
C TYR A 76 -0.36 6.12 1.67
N GLU A 77 0.02 5.54 0.54
CA GLU A 77 1.16 5.96 -0.24
C GLU A 77 0.88 5.70 -1.72
N ARG A 78 1.68 6.30 -2.59
CA ARG A 78 1.61 5.97 -4.01
C ARG A 78 2.40 4.69 -4.23
N GLY A 79 1.79 3.64 -4.77
CA GLY A 79 2.45 2.33 -4.91
C GLY A 79 3.74 2.32 -5.74
N CYS A 80 4.02 3.36 -6.53
CA CYS A 80 5.27 3.53 -7.27
C CYS A 80 6.25 4.55 -6.66
N GLN A 81 5.94 5.08 -5.48
CA GLN A 81 6.75 6.05 -4.76
C GLN A 81 8.17 5.50 -4.52
N ASP A 82 8.34 4.31 -3.95
CA ASP A 82 9.68 3.76 -3.65
C ASP A 82 10.58 3.60 -4.87
N LEU A 83 9.97 3.51 -6.05
CA LEU A 83 10.67 3.38 -7.31
C LEU A 83 11.04 4.73 -7.90
N TYR A 84 10.12 5.70 -7.87
CA TYR A 84 10.26 6.96 -8.59
C TYR A 84 10.53 8.17 -7.69
N LEU A 85 10.41 8.05 -6.37
CA LEU A 85 10.76 9.11 -5.42
C LEU A 85 12.20 9.61 -5.60
N PRO A 86 13.21 8.75 -5.84
CA PRO A 86 14.56 9.24 -6.15
C PRO A 86 14.61 10.09 -7.42
N LEU A 87 13.76 9.83 -8.41
CA LEU A 87 13.73 10.57 -9.69
C LEU A 87 12.89 11.84 -9.61
N CYS A 88 11.71 11.77 -9.00
CA CYS A 88 10.66 12.78 -9.07
C CYS A 88 10.50 13.59 -7.77
N GLY A 89 11.18 13.18 -6.69
CA GLY A 89 11.03 13.78 -5.36
C GLY A 89 9.77 13.30 -4.63
N ASN A 90 9.35 14.05 -3.60
CA ASN A 90 8.19 13.72 -2.77
C ASN A 90 6.92 13.52 -3.63
N TRP A 91 6.28 12.36 -3.47
CA TRP A 91 5.11 11.97 -4.26
C TRP A 91 3.87 12.82 -3.98
N GLN A 92 3.78 13.44 -2.82
CA GLN A 92 2.69 14.35 -2.46
C GLN A 92 2.70 15.61 -3.33
N GLU A 93 3.85 15.96 -3.93
CA GLU A 93 3.99 17.11 -4.84
C GLU A 93 3.81 16.71 -6.31
N TRP A 94 3.59 15.43 -6.61
CA TRP A 94 3.49 14.97 -7.99
C TRP A 94 2.19 15.44 -8.64
N VAL A 95 2.33 16.09 -9.79
CA VAL A 95 1.21 16.48 -10.66
C VAL A 95 1.01 15.45 -11.78
N LYS A 96 -0.03 15.64 -12.61
CA LYS A 96 -0.37 14.75 -13.74
C LYS A 96 0.83 14.41 -14.63
N VAL A 97 1.71 15.39 -14.87
CA VAL A 97 2.99 15.21 -15.56
C VAL A 97 4.09 15.74 -14.66
N THR A 98 4.70 14.85 -13.87
CA THR A 98 5.76 15.22 -12.92
C THR A 98 7.13 15.14 -13.60
N PRO A 99 7.94 16.23 -13.59
CA PRO A 99 9.26 16.21 -14.19
C PRO A 99 10.24 15.36 -13.38
N ILE A 100 11.20 14.75 -14.07
CA ILE A 100 12.36 14.10 -13.43
C ILE A 100 13.28 15.19 -12.87
N LYS A 101 13.40 15.24 -11.54
CA LYS A 101 14.29 16.17 -10.82
C LYS A 101 15.75 15.68 -10.82
N ASN A 102 15.96 14.35 -10.79
CA ASN A 102 17.30 13.74 -10.68
C ASN A 102 17.62 12.80 -11.87
N PRO A 103 17.87 13.34 -13.08
CA PRO A 103 18.06 12.52 -14.29
C PRO A 103 19.29 11.59 -14.21
N HIS A 104 20.30 11.94 -13.42
CA HIS A 104 21.49 11.11 -13.20
C HIS A 104 21.18 9.76 -12.53
N LEU A 105 20.01 9.60 -11.88
CA LEU A 105 19.59 8.36 -11.22
C LEU A 105 18.82 7.40 -12.15
N ILE A 106 18.50 7.79 -13.40
CA ILE A 106 17.69 6.99 -14.33
C ILE A 106 18.28 5.59 -14.53
N GLY A 107 19.60 5.47 -14.65
CA GLY A 107 20.28 4.18 -14.82
C GLY A 107 20.04 3.24 -13.64
N SER A 108 20.17 3.73 -12.41
CA SER A 108 19.95 2.95 -11.18
C SER A 108 18.50 2.49 -11.06
N ILE A 109 17.54 3.38 -11.33
CA ILE A 109 16.11 3.03 -11.28
C ILE A 109 15.76 1.99 -12.35
N LYS A 110 16.31 2.10 -13.56
CA LYS A 110 16.11 1.11 -14.62
C LYS A 110 16.53 -0.30 -14.19
N GLU A 111 17.67 -0.42 -13.50
CA GLU A 111 18.11 -1.69 -12.93
C GLU A 111 17.17 -2.20 -11.83
N LYS A 112 16.72 -1.31 -10.92
CA LYS A 112 15.74 -1.66 -9.88
C LYS A 112 14.44 -2.20 -10.48
N VAL A 113 13.90 -1.53 -11.51
CA VAL A 113 12.71 -1.99 -12.24
C VAL A 113 12.92 -3.37 -12.85
N ARG A 114 14.06 -3.58 -13.53
CA ARG A 114 14.39 -4.87 -14.16
C ARG A 114 14.40 -6.01 -13.15
N ARG A 115 14.97 -5.80 -11.95
CA ARG A 115 15.00 -6.81 -10.88
C ARG A 115 13.60 -7.11 -10.33
N LEU A 116 12.80 -6.07 -10.09
CA LEU A 116 11.43 -6.23 -9.57
C LEU A 116 10.54 -7.02 -10.54
N LEU A 117 10.57 -6.67 -11.83
CA LEU A 117 9.70 -7.30 -12.85
C LEU A 117 10.14 -8.72 -13.24
N ARG A 118 11.41 -9.06 -13.07
CA ARG A 118 11.94 -10.40 -13.39
C ARG A 118 11.89 -11.37 -12.20
N GLY A 119 11.24 -10.98 -11.09
CA GLY A 119 11.13 -11.80 -9.89
C GLY A 119 12.48 -12.03 -9.21
N GLY A 120 13.26 -10.95 -9.04
CA GLY A 120 14.64 -10.91 -8.58
C GLY A 120 15.09 -12.11 -7.76
N LYS A 121 15.84 -13.02 -8.40
CA LYS A 121 16.75 -13.92 -7.71
C LYS A 121 17.94 -13.08 -7.24
N ASN A 122 18.06 -12.90 -5.93
CA ASN A 122 19.36 -12.77 -5.28
C ASN A 122 19.82 -14.19 -4.91
#